data_AF-A0A7X7WU22-F1
#
_entry.id   AF-A0A7X7WU22-F1
#
_cell.length_a   1.000
_cell.length_b   1.000
_cell.length_c   1.000
_cell.angle_alpha   90.00
_cell.angle_beta   90.00
_cell.angle_gamma   90.00
#
_symmetry.space_group_name_H-M   'P 1'
#
loop_
_entity.id
_entity.type
_entity.pdbx_description
1 polymer ?
#
loop_
_entity_poly.entity_id
_entity_poly.type
_entity_poly.pdbx_seq_one_letter_code
_entity_poly.pdbx_strand_id
1 'polypeptide(L)' 'MVELTLVLVGALLLNIPCGMRRAGKRKFSWQWFLWVHMPIPLIVAARILWHIDIAFIPLIILAALVGQYVGGWLSNR' A
#
# COMPACT_ATOMS: atom_id res chain seq x y z
N MET A 1 -12.06 -11.34 -11.50
CA MET A 1 -12.72 -10.56 -10.40
C MET A 1 -12.11 -10.90 -9.04
N VAL A 2 -11.83 -12.18 -8.77
CA VAL A 2 -11.19 -12.63 -7.53
C VAL A 2 -9.76 -12.07 -7.42
N GLU A 3 -9.02 -12.07 -8.52
CA GLU A 3 -7.62 -11.60 -8.61
C GLU A 3 -7.52 -10.11 -8.26
N LEU A 4 -8.40 -9.28 -8.84
CA LEU A 4 -8.50 -7.86 -8.50
C LEU A 4 -8.80 -7.67 -7.01
N THR A 5 -9.75 -8.43 -6.47
CA THR A 5 -10.09 -8.38 -5.03
C THR A 5 -8.89 -8.72 -4.17
N LEU A 6 -8.12 -9.75 -4.54
CA LEU A 6 -6.90 -10.14 -3.83
C LEU A 6 -5.82 -9.05 -3.89
N VAL A 7 -5.65 -8.36 -5.02
CA VAL A 7 -4.71 -7.22 -5.09
C VAL A 7 -5.18 -6.04 -4.26
N LEU A 8 -6.48 -5.73 -4.25
CA LEU A 8 -7.01 -4.62 -3.46
C LEU A 8 -6.88 -4.87 -1.97
N VAL A 9 -7.30 -6.06 -1.51
CA VAL A 9 -7.17 -6.47 -0.11
C VAL A 9 -5.70 -6.58 0.27
N GLY A 10 -4.87 -7.18 -0.59
CA GLY A 10 -3.43 -7.27 -0.39
C GLY A 10 -2.76 -5.89 -0.30
N ALA A 11 -3.08 -4.97 -1.20
CA ALA A 11 -2.59 -3.60 -1.18
C ALA A 11 -2.98 -2.88 0.12
N LEU A 12 -4.22 -3.02 0.56
CA LEU A 12 -4.69 -2.44 1.82
C LEU A 12 -3.95 -3.04 3.02
N LEU A 13 -3.91 -4.37 3.14
CA LEU A 13 -3.29 -5.08 4.25
C LEU A 13 -1.77 -4.87 4.34
N LEU A 14 -1.07 -4.88 3.20
CA LEU A 14 0.37 -4.60 3.16
C LEU A 14 0.69 -3.16 3.57
N ASN A 15 -0.19 -2.21 3.24
CA ASN A 15 0.04 -0.80 3.55
C ASN A 15 -0.28 -0.43 4.99
N ILE A 16 -1.07 -1.20 5.75
CA ILE A 16 -1.33 -0.96 7.18
C ILE A 16 -0.04 -1.00 8.03
N PRO A 17 0.73 -2.10 8.08
CA PRO A 17 1.95 -2.15 8.89
C PRO A 17 3.01 -1.15 8.40
N CYS A 18 3.09 -0.90 7.10
CA CYS A 18 3.95 0.14 6.55
C CYS A 18 3.51 1.55 6.98
N GLY A 19 2.21 1.81 7.04
CA GLY A 19 1.62 3.05 7.57
C GLY A 19 1.94 3.28 9.03
N MET A 20 1.86 2.24 9.87
CA MET A 20 2.26 2.30 11.27
C MET A 20 3.74 2.69 11.40
N ARG A 21 4.62 1.99 10.67
CA ARG A 21 6.06 2.27 10.71
C ARG A 21 6.42 3.64 10.16
N ARG A 22 5.72 4.11 9.12
CA ARG A 22 5.90 5.43 8.52
C ARG A 22 5.53 6.58 9.47
N ALA A 23 4.50 6.40 10.30
CA ALA A 23 4.02 7.45 11.20
C ALA A 23 5.08 7.93 12.20
N GLY A 24 5.90 7.00 12.72
CA GLY A 24 6.99 7.33 13.65
C GLY A 24 8.27 7.86 13.00
N LYS A 25 8.31 8.10 11.67
CA LYS A 25 9.51 8.58 10.96
C LYS A 25 9.35 10.04 10.55
N ARG A 26 10.46 10.79 10.58
CA ARG A 26 10.52 12.16 10.04
C ARG A 26 10.07 12.14 8.59
N LYS A 27 9.04 12.93 8.24
CA LYS A 27 8.55 13.07 6.87
C LYS A 27 9.71 13.39 5.92
N PHE A 28 9.73 12.77 4.75
CA PHE A 28 10.80 12.89 3.74
C PHE A 28 12.19 12.42 4.18
N SER A 29 12.33 11.70 5.29
CA SER A 29 13.54 10.94 5.56
C SER A 29 13.64 9.71 4.67
N TRP A 30 14.85 9.17 4.52
CA TRP A 30 15.08 7.90 3.81
C TRP A 30 14.18 6.76 4.34
N GLN A 31 14.06 6.66 5.67
CA GLN A 31 13.22 5.64 6.31
C GLN A 31 11.73 5.87 6.01
N TRP A 32 11.27 7.12 6.03
CA TRP A 32 9.89 7.45 5.66
C TRP A 32 9.60 7.07 4.20
N PHE A 33 10.52 7.41 3.29
CA PHE A 33 10.42 7.06 1.87
C PHE A 33 10.35 5.55 1.66
N LEU A 34 11.22 4.79 2.36
CA LEU A 34 11.23 3.34 2.32
C LEU A 34 9.88 2.74 2.72
N TRP A 35 9.28 3.19 3.83
CA TRP A 35 7.99 2.65 4.29
C TRP A 35 6.82 3.05 3.39
N VAL A 36 6.91 4.15 2.65
CA VAL A 36 5.91 4.50 1.62
C VAL A 36 6.03 3.58 0.41
N HIS A 37 7.26 3.33 -0.07
CA HIS A 37 7.48 2.67 -1.36
C HIS A 37 7.65 1.16 -1.25
N MET A 38 8.00 0.61 -0.08
CA MET A 38 8.21 -0.83 0.11
C MET A 38 7.02 -1.70 -0.36
N PRO A 39 5.74 -1.34 -0.15
CA PRO A 39 4.61 -2.10 -0.68
C PRO A 39 4.47 -2.03 -2.21
N ILE A 40 4.96 -0.96 -2.85
CA ILE A 40 4.69 -0.68 -4.27
C ILE A 40 5.24 -1.78 -5.19
N PRO A 41 6.52 -2.22 -5.10
CA PRO A 41 7.03 -3.32 -5.91
C PRO A 41 6.21 -4.61 -5.79
N LEU A 42 5.74 -4.95 -4.59
CA LEU A 42 4.94 -6.16 -4.35
C LEU A 42 3.57 -6.05 -5.03
N ILE A 43 2.91 -4.90 -4.88
CA ILE A 43 1.59 -4.64 -5.48
C ILE A 43 1.69 -4.60 -7.01
N VAL A 44 2.73 -3.96 -7.55
CA VAL A 44 2.99 -3.90 -9.01
C VAL A 44 3.28 -5.29 -9.56
N ALA A 45 4.11 -6.08 -8.87
CA ALA A 45 4.39 -7.46 -9.29
C ALA A 45 3.10 -8.30 -9.32
N ALA A 46 2.27 -8.25 -8.26
CA ALA A 46 1.00 -8.97 -8.23
C ALA A 46 0.06 -8.54 -9.37
N ARG A 47 -0.03 -7.24 -9.64
CA ARG A 47 -0.83 -6.70 -10.77
C ARG A 47 -0.36 -7.23 -12.11
N ILE A 48 0.96 -7.26 -12.36
CA ILE A 48 1.52 -7.76 -13.62
C ILE A 48 1.31 -9.28 -13.75
N LEU A 49 1.58 -10.04 -12.68
CA LEU A 49 1.44 -11.50 -12.66
C LEU A 49 0.01 -11.99 -12.90
N TRP A 50 -0.98 -11.22 -12.45
CA TRP A 50 -2.41 -11.54 -12.66
C TRP A 50 -3.04 -10.77 -13.82
N HIS A 51 -2.24 -10.10 -14.66
CA HIS A 51 -2.69 -9.39 -15.85
C HIS A 51 -3.86 -8.41 -15.61
N ILE A 52 -3.91 -7.78 -14.43
CA ILE A 52 -4.98 -6.83 -14.10
C ILE A 52 -4.85 -5.60 -14.99
N ASP A 53 -5.96 -5.14 -15.57
CA ASP A 53 -5.99 -3.99 -16.48
C ASP A 53 -5.41 -2.72 -15.82
N ILE A 54 -4.81 -1.85 -16.63
CA ILE A 54 -4.28 -0.55 -16.19
C ILE A 54 -5.39 0.38 -15.66
N ALA A 55 -6.62 0.19 -16.12
CA ALA A 55 -7.79 0.93 -15.66
C ALA A 55 -8.05 0.79 -14.15
N PHE A 56 -7.56 -0.28 -13.50
CA PHE A 56 -7.71 -0.49 -12.06
C PHE A 56 -6.59 0.11 -11.21
N ILE A 57 -5.53 0.68 -11.81
CA ILE A 57 -4.44 1.31 -11.05
C ILE A 57 -4.95 2.38 -10.07
N PRO A 58 -5.87 3.31 -10.44
CA PRO A 58 -6.39 4.29 -9.49
C PRO A 58 -7.04 3.66 -8.25
N LEU A 59 -7.76 2.55 -8.43
CA LEU A 59 -8.41 1.83 -7.33
C LEU A 59 -7.38 1.13 -6.43
N ILE A 60 -6.33 0.55 -7.01
CA ILE A 60 -5.22 -0.06 -6.26
C ILE A 60 -4.45 1.00 -5.47
N ILE A 61 -4.19 2.17 -6.05
CA ILE A 61 -3.57 3.31 -5.36
C ILE A 61 -4.46 3.76 -4.20
N LEU A 62 -5.77 3.87 -4.40
CA LEU A 62 -6.71 4.24 -3.34
C LEU A 62 -6.64 3.24 -2.17
N ALA A 63 -6.65 1.94 -2.44
CA ALA A 63 -6.51 0.91 -1.41
C ALA A 63 -5.19 1.01 -0.63
N ALA A 64 -4.09 1.27 -1.34
CA ALA A 64 -2.77 1.48 -0.73
C ALA A 64 -2.74 2.74 0.16
N LEU A 65 -3.31 3.86 -0.30
CA LEU A 65 -3.41 5.10 0.47
C LEU A 65 -4.27 4.93 1.73
N VAL A 66 -5.41 4.24 1.62
CA VAL A 66 -6.27 3.90 2.75
C VAL A 66 -5.50 3.05 3.77
N GLY A 67 -4.79 2.01 3.33
CA GLY A 67 -3.95 1.20 4.21
C GLY A 67 -2.87 2.03 4.93
N GLN A 68 -2.15 2.89 4.21
CA GLN A 68 -1.12 3.77 4.79
C GLN A 68 -1.69 4.76 5.81
N TYR A 69 -2.90 5.27 5.55
CA TYR A 69 -3.59 6.19 6.45
C TYR A 69 -4.08 5.46 7.71
N VAL A 70 -4.79 4.34 7.54
CA VAL A 70 -5.30 3.52 8.66
C VAL A 70 -4.15 3.05 9.54
N GLY A 71 -3.05 2.57 8.95
CA GLY A 71 -1.85 2.19 9.70
C GLY A 71 -1.26 3.36 10.49
N GLY A 72 -1.15 4.53 9.87
CA GLY A 72 -0.63 5.71 10.57
C GLY A 72 -1.54 6.17 11.72
N TRP A 73 -2.85 6.07 11.55
CA TRP A 73 -3.84 6.36 12.58
C TRP A 73 -3.78 5.37 13.75
N LEU A 74 -3.66 4.07 13.46
CA LEU A 74 -3.53 3.01 14.49
C LEU A 74 -2.25 3.15 15.31
N SER A 75 -1.16 3.66 14.73
CA SER A 75 0.10 3.88 15.45
C SER A 75 0.12 5.14 16.32
N ASN A 76 -0.83 6.06 16.13
CA ASN A 76 -0.89 7.34 16.84
C ASN A 76 -2.04 7.38 17.87
N ARG A 77 -2.65 6.23 18.14
CA ARG A 77 -3.49 5.92 19.30
C ARG A 77 -2.63 5.24 20.35
#